data_AF-A0A0S8ADX2-F1
#
_entry.id   AF-A0A0S8ADX2-F1
#
_cell.length_a   1.000
_cell.length_b   1.000
_cell.length_c   1.000
_cell.angle_alpha   90.00
_cell.angle_beta   90.00
_cell.angle_gamma   90.00
#
_symmetry.space_group_name_H-M   'P 1'
#
loop_
_entity.id
_entity.type
_entity.pdbx_description
1 polymer ?
#
loop_
_entity_poly.entity_id
_entity_poly.type
_entity_poly.pdbx_seq_one_letter_code
_entity_poly.pdbx_strand_id
1 'polypeptide(L)'
;MKNKYPYIIICFIAALLILSPLQSKAQVIDDYTAYPPFITSGVAPNILLLLDVSGSMQMPAFHDCTSFAGYSAKRANCGSTDSTQNPDRVYNPDYDYYGLFDSDTYYEYSSNKFIETSTCSITSSDPQYRIGNSSTCISGNLINWATMSRIDLLRKALLGGKSVSQQTNAHTLRGEGGWWTYSDHNLG
;
A
#
# COMPACT_ATOMS: atom_id res chain seq x y z
N MET A 1 -46.45 22.37 -42.98
CA MET A 1 -45.14 21.77 -43.24
C MET A 1 -44.18 22.25 -42.16
N LYS A 2 -43.76 21.39 -41.21
CA LYS A 2 -42.92 21.80 -40.08
C LYS A 2 -41.46 21.88 -40.53
N ASN A 3 -40.84 23.06 -40.41
CA ASN A 3 -39.45 23.33 -40.82
C ASN A 3 -38.49 22.41 -40.06
N LYS A 4 -37.87 21.46 -40.77
CA LYS A 4 -36.88 20.50 -40.22
C LYS A 4 -35.45 21.06 -40.15
N TYR A 5 -35.24 22.29 -40.61
CA TYR A 5 -33.95 22.99 -40.62
C TYR A 5 -33.29 23.22 -39.24
N PRO A 6 -34.00 23.48 -38.11
CA PRO A 6 -33.31 23.73 -36.83
C PRO A 6 -32.68 22.45 -36.26
N TYR A 7 -33.27 21.27 -36.50
CA TYR A 7 -32.72 19.99 -36.02
C TYR A 7 -31.45 19.57 -36.77
N ILE A 8 -31.35 19.90 -38.07
CA ILE A 8 -30.16 19.61 -38.87
C ILE A 8 -28.98 20.50 -38.44
N ILE A 9 -29.24 21.77 -38.13
CA ILE A 9 -28.22 22.70 -37.64
C ILE A 9 -27.71 22.28 -36.25
N ILE A 10 -28.61 21.85 -35.37
CA ILE A 10 -28.23 21.35 -34.03
C ILE A 10 -27.37 20.08 -34.14
N CYS A 11 -27.72 19.13 -35.02
CA CYS A 11 -26.90 17.94 -35.26
C CYS A 11 -25.53 18.27 -35.85
N PHE A 12 -25.43 19.29 -36.72
CA PHE A 12 -24.15 19.68 -37.32
C PHE A 12 -23.22 20.36 -36.31
N ILE A 13 -23.76 21.18 -35.39
CA ILE A 13 -23.00 21.79 -34.29
C ILE A 13 -22.56 20.74 -33.27
N ALA A 14 -23.42 19.77 -32.94
CA ALA A 14 -23.08 18.65 -32.06
C ALA A 14 -21.97 17.77 -32.65
N ALA A 15 -22.00 17.50 -33.96
CA ALA A 15 -20.94 16.75 -34.65
C ALA A 15 -19.60 17.50 -34.66
N LEU A 16 -19.63 18.84 -34.78
CA LEU A 16 -18.42 19.67 -34.76
C LEU A 16 -17.74 19.72 -33.36
N LEU A 17 -18.54 19.63 -32.29
CA LEU A 17 -18.06 19.58 -30.90
C LEU A 17 -17.41 18.23 -30.52
N ILE A 18 -17.69 17.15 -31.26
CA ILE A 18 -17.11 15.83 -31.01
C ILE A 18 -15.78 15.65 -31.77
N LEU A 19 -15.50 16.48 -32.78
CA LEU A 19 -14.27 16.43 -33.58
C LEU A 19 -13.15 17.39 -33.10
N SER A 20 -13.37 18.20 -32.07
CA SER A 20 -12.30 19.02 -31.51
C SER A 20 -11.30 18.14 -30.74
N PRO A 21 -9.98 18.22 -31.01
CA PRO A 21 -9.00 17.42 -30.31
C PRO A 21 -8.99 17.79 -28.81
N LEU A 22 -9.16 16.79 -27.95
CA LEU A 22 -8.88 16.90 -26.53
C LEU A 22 -7.37 17.14 -26.37
N GLN A 23 -6.97 18.36 -26.02
CA GLN A 23 -5.58 18.64 -25.66
C GLN A 23 -5.27 17.97 -24.33
N SER A 24 -4.63 16.80 -24.38
CA SER A 24 -3.94 16.23 -23.23
C SER A 24 -2.75 17.13 -22.91
N LYS A 25 -2.83 17.85 -21.78
CA LYS A 25 -1.68 18.53 -21.20
C LYS A 25 -0.77 17.45 -20.61
N ALA A 26 0.35 17.16 -21.26
CA ALA A 26 1.41 16.39 -20.63
C ALA A 26 1.89 17.19 -19.41
N GLN A 27 1.90 16.55 -18.23
CA GLN A 27 2.51 17.17 -17.05
C GLN A 27 4.01 17.28 -17.30
N VAL A 28 4.55 18.46 -17.04
CA VAL A 28 5.98 18.75 -17.16
C VAL A 28 6.58 18.62 -15.76
N ILE A 29 7.86 18.28 -15.66
CA ILE A 29 8.56 18.06 -14.38
C ILE A 29 8.43 19.24 -13.39
N ASP A 30 8.16 20.46 -13.89
CA ASP A 30 7.87 21.66 -13.09
C ASP A 30 6.67 21.49 -12.13
N ASP A 31 5.67 20.66 -12.46
CA ASP A 31 4.51 20.39 -11.58
C ASP A 31 4.92 19.62 -10.30
N TYR A 32 6.11 19.04 -10.27
CA TYR A 32 6.61 18.22 -9.15
C TYR A 32 7.77 18.86 -8.38
N THR A 33 8.22 20.05 -8.78
CA THR A 33 9.33 20.72 -8.09
C THR A 33 8.81 21.75 -7.09
N ALA A 34 8.65 21.33 -5.83
CA ALA A 34 8.44 22.25 -4.71
C ALA A 34 9.78 22.85 -4.28
N TYR A 35 10.27 23.88 -4.98
CA TYR A 35 11.44 24.64 -4.52
C TYR A 35 11.00 25.59 -3.40
N PRO A 36 11.60 25.53 -2.20
CA PRO A 36 11.35 26.52 -1.17
C PRO A 36 11.72 27.92 -1.69
N PRO A 37 10.94 28.98 -1.40
CA PRO A 37 11.14 30.35 -1.92
C PRO A 37 12.49 31.03 -1.59
N PHE A 38 13.42 30.33 -0.95
CA PHE A 38 14.68 30.87 -0.42
C PHE A 38 15.95 30.25 -1.04
N ILE A 39 15.85 29.30 -1.98
CA ILE A 39 17.04 28.74 -2.63
C ILE A 39 17.34 29.54 -3.91
N THR A 40 18.11 30.64 -3.78
CA THR A 40 18.57 31.44 -4.94
C THR A 40 19.88 30.91 -5.56
N SER A 41 20.48 29.85 -5.02
CA SER A 41 21.63 29.17 -5.61
C SER A 41 21.63 27.68 -5.28
N GLY A 42 21.46 26.83 -6.30
CA GLY A 42 21.49 25.38 -6.17
C GLY A 42 22.90 24.85 -5.95
N VAL A 43 23.38 24.88 -4.70
CA VAL A 43 24.57 24.09 -4.31
C VAL A 43 24.14 22.63 -4.22
N ALA A 44 24.93 21.72 -4.79
CA ALA A 44 24.65 20.29 -4.72
C ALA A 44 24.61 19.85 -3.25
N PRO A 45 23.51 19.22 -2.79
CA PRO A 45 23.43 18.77 -1.41
C PRO A 45 24.39 17.60 -1.18
N ASN A 46 25.11 17.63 -0.05
CA ASN A 46 25.87 16.48 0.44
C ASN A 46 25.01 15.70 1.42
N ILE A 47 24.52 14.53 1.01
CA ILE A 47 23.59 13.71 1.80
C ILE A 47 24.32 12.48 2.32
N LEU A 48 24.29 12.29 3.65
CA LEU A 48 24.78 11.08 4.31
C LEU A 48 23.60 10.35 4.95
N LEU A 49 23.35 9.10 4.53
CA LEU A 49 22.34 8.24 5.12
C LEU A 49 23.02 7.24 6.07
N LEU A 50 22.65 7.29 7.34
CA LEU A 50 23.02 6.28 8.33
C LEU A 50 21.81 5.36 8.52
N LEU A 51 21.98 4.07 8.25
CA LEU A 51 20.91 3.08 8.31
C LEU A 51 21.20 2.04 9.39
N ASP A 52 20.18 1.70 10.17
CA ASP A 52 20.24 0.54 11.05
C ASP A 52 20.05 -0.75 10.23
N VAL A 53 20.97 -1.68 10.39
CA VAL A 53 20.96 -3.02 9.76
C VAL A 53 21.07 -4.12 10.82
N SER A 54 20.73 -3.79 12.07
CA SER A 54 20.61 -4.76 13.15
C SER A 54 19.49 -5.75 12.87
N GLY A 55 19.58 -6.96 13.42
CA GLY A 55 18.55 -7.98 13.20
C GLY A 55 17.18 -7.62 13.82
N SER A 56 17.12 -6.61 14.71
CA SER A 56 15.85 -6.07 15.20
C SER A 56 15.00 -5.43 14.10
N MET A 57 15.62 -5.03 12.98
CA MET A 57 14.90 -4.51 11.81
C MET A 57 14.04 -5.58 11.11
N GLN A 58 14.29 -6.86 11.36
CA GLN A 58 13.44 -7.96 10.86
C GLN A 58 12.22 -8.23 11.75
N MET A 59 12.11 -7.58 12.91
CA MET A 59 10.97 -7.72 13.80
C MET A 59 9.73 -7.01 13.23
N PRO A 60 8.52 -7.40 13.67
CA PRO A 60 7.29 -6.75 13.23
C PRO A 60 7.29 -5.25 13.51
N ALA A 61 6.63 -4.50 12.61
CA ALA A 61 6.55 -3.05 12.71
C ALA A 61 5.45 -2.58 13.65
N PHE A 62 4.31 -3.27 13.66
CA PHE A 62 3.09 -2.78 14.30
C PHE A 62 2.64 -3.57 15.53
N HIS A 63 3.17 -4.78 15.71
CA HIS A 63 2.97 -5.57 16.91
C HIS A 63 4.31 -5.99 17.52
N ASP A 64 4.26 -6.52 18.73
CA ASP A 64 5.47 -6.81 19.47
C ASP A 64 6.08 -8.17 19.13
N CYS A 65 7.35 -8.28 19.52
CA CYS A 65 8.18 -9.47 19.46
C CYS A 65 8.52 -9.91 20.90
N THR A 66 7.51 -10.16 21.73
CA THR A 66 7.69 -10.43 23.18
C THR A 66 8.34 -11.79 23.42
N SER A 67 8.07 -12.77 22.55
CA SER A 67 8.56 -14.15 22.63
C SER A 67 9.77 -14.38 21.70
N PHE A 68 10.74 -13.46 21.68
CA PHE A 68 11.90 -13.58 20.79
C PHE A 68 12.70 -14.86 21.05
N ALA A 69 12.72 -15.74 20.03
CA ALA A 69 13.32 -17.06 20.06
C ALA A 69 14.67 -17.11 19.30
N GLY A 70 15.29 -15.95 19.04
CA GLY A 70 16.55 -15.86 18.31
C GLY A 70 16.38 -15.78 16.80
N TYR A 71 17.42 -16.18 16.07
CA TYR A 71 17.43 -16.18 14.60
C TYR A 71 17.42 -17.60 14.07
N SER A 72 16.54 -17.89 13.11
CA SER A 72 16.52 -19.15 12.37
C SER A 72 16.63 -18.87 10.88
N ALA A 73 17.51 -19.60 10.17
CA ALA A 73 17.78 -19.39 8.75
C ALA A 73 18.04 -17.91 8.36
N LYS A 74 18.74 -17.15 9.22
CA LYS A 74 19.03 -15.70 9.07
C LYS A 74 17.79 -14.78 9.12
N ARG A 75 16.72 -15.22 9.79
CA ARG A 75 15.50 -14.43 10.04
C ARG A 75 15.21 -14.37 11.53
N ALA A 76 14.80 -13.21 12.02
CA ALA A 76 14.32 -13.07 13.39
C ALA A 76 13.08 -13.95 13.62
N ASN A 77 13.07 -14.70 14.71
CA ASN A 77 11.92 -15.47 15.16
C ASN A 77 11.35 -14.82 16.43
N CYS A 78 10.19 -14.20 16.31
CA CYS A 78 9.49 -13.51 17.39
C CYS A 78 8.51 -14.41 18.15
N GLY A 79 8.47 -15.71 17.83
CA GLY A 79 7.60 -16.66 18.49
C GLY A 79 6.11 -16.30 18.34
N SER A 80 5.32 -16.70 19.34
CA SER A 80 3.90 -16.41 19.40
C SER A 80 3.63 -15.29 20.41
N THR A 81 2.84 -14.31 19.99
CA THR A 81 2.34 -13.21 20.84
C THR A 81 0.82 -13.22 20.80
N ASP A 82 0.19 -12.84 21.91
CA ASP A 82 -1.26 -12.78 22.05
C ASP A 82 -1.70 -11.36 22.39
N SER A 83 -2.87 -10.94 21.89
CA SER A 83 -3.46 -9.62 22.17
C SER A 83 -3.62 -9.33 23.67
N THR A 84 -3.74 -10.35 24.52
CA THR A 84 -3.77 -10.19 25.97
C THR A 84 -2.44 -9.74 26.59
N GLN A 85 -1.30 -9.99 25.90
CA GLN A 85 0.03 -9.64 26.39
C GLN A 85 0.37 -8.18 26.12
N ASN A 86 -0.15 -7.61 25.02
CA ASN A 86 -0.07 -6.18 24.76
C ASN A 86 -1.34 -5.66 24.07
N PRO A 87 -2.31 -5.11 24.83
CA PRO A 87 -3.55 -4.58 24.29
C PRO A 87 -3.34 -3.30 23.45
N ASP A 88 -2.24 -2.57 23.62
CA ASP A 88 -1.97 -1.32 22.89
C ASP A 88 -1.47 -1.58 21.46
N ARG A 89 -1.13 -2.83 21.14
CA ARG A 89 -0.57 -3.26 19.85
C ARG A 89 -1.53 -4.12 19.03
N VAL A 90 -2.79 -4.20 19.47
CA VAL A 90 -3.88 -4.90 18.80
C VAL A 90 -4.22 -4.20 17.49
N TYR A 91 -4.71 -4.97 16.51
CA TYR A 91 -5.16 -4.39 15.26
C TYR A 91 -6.32 -3.43 15.49
N ASN A 92 -6.26 -2.24 14.92
CA ASN A 92 -7.35 -1.29 14.97
C ASN A 92 -7.70 -0.82 13.54
N PRO A 93 -8.94 -1.08 13.08
CA PRO A 93 -9.38 -0.71 11.73
C PRO A 93 -9.47 0.80 11.50
N ASP A 94 -9.47 1.64 12.54
CA ASP A 94 -9.50 3.10 12.38
C ASP A 94 -8.13 3.68 11.96
N TYR A 95 -7.06 2.89 12.02
CA TYR A 95 -5.71 3.33 11.65
C TYR A 95 -5.28 2.79 10.28
N ASP A 96 -4.63 3.66 9.52
CA ASP A 96 -3.98 3.31 8.26
C ASP A 96 -2.58 2.77 8.53
N TYR A 97 -2.40 1.47 8.38
CA TYR A 97 -1.10 0.84 8.55
C TYR A 97 -0.26 0.97 7.29
N TYR A 98 0.85 1.68 7.41
CA TYR A 98 1.80 1.83 6.33
C TYR A 98 2.45 0.47 5.99
N GLY A 99 2.39 0.05 4.73
CA GLY A 99 3.01 -1.21 4.32
C GLY A 99 2.95 -1.39 2.81
N LEU A 100 3.31 -2.56 2.29
CA LEU A 100 3.37 -2.79 0.84
C LEU A 100 1.99 -2.84 0.17
N PHE A 101 0.94 -3.12 0.92
CA PHE A 101 -0.44 -3.20 0.43
C PHE A 101 -1.12 -1.83 0.50
N ASP A 102 -2.11 -1.60 -0.36
CA ASP A 102 -3.00 -0.45 -0.24
C ASP A 102 -4.00 -0.72 0.90
N SER A 103 -4.20 0.24 1.79
CA SER A 103 -5.06 0.11 2.96
C SER A 103 -6.54 0.04 2.61
N ASP A 104 -6.93 0.61 1.48
CA ASP A 104 -8.33 0.73 1.06
C ASP A 104 -8.78 -0.42 0.14
N THR A 105 -7.85 -1.25 -0.32
CA THR A 105 -8.15 -2.37 -1.22
C THR A 105 -8.18 -3.70 -0.48
N TYR A 106 -8.87 -4.66 -1.11
CA TYR A 106 -8.95 -6.03 -0.64
C TYR A 106 -8.13 -6.95 -1.54
N TYR A 107 -7.61 -8.01 -0.94
CA TYR A 107 -6.71 -8.95 -1.56
C TYR A 107 -7.23 -10.39 -1.38
N GLU A 108 -7.02 -11.20 -2.41
CA GLU A 108 -7.18 -12.65 -2.39
C GLU A 108 -5.80 -13.31 -2.32
N TYR A 109 -5.66 -14.33 -1.48
CA TYR A 109 -4.45 -15.15 -1.48
C TYR A 109 -4.58 -16.26 -2.52
N SER A 110 -3.91 -16.11 -3.65
CA SER A 110 -3.91 -17.07 -4.75
C SER A 110 -2.52 -17.19 -5.37
N SER A 111 -2.14 -18.41 -5.78
CA SER A 111 -0.85 -18.66 -6.44
C SER A 111 0.37 -18.19 -5.64
N ASN A 112 0.36 -18.39 -4.31
CA ASN A 112 1.41 -17.97 -3.37
C ASN A 112 1.69 -16.45 -3.34
N LYS A 113 0.69 -15.63 -3.67
CA LYS A 113 0.75 -14.17 -3.60
C LYS A 113 -0.60 -13.59 -3.21
N PHE A 114 -0.59 -12.38 -2.69
CA PHE A 114 -1.78 -11.57 -2.51
C PHE A 114 -2.03 -10.79 -3.80
N ILE A 115 -3.24 -10.89 -4.33
CA ILE A 115 -3.66 -10.23 -5.58
C ILE A 115 -4.85 -9.35 -5.24
N GLU A 116 -4.83 -8.11 -5.70
CA GLU A 116 -5.97 -7.20 -5.54
C GLU A 116 -7.22 -7.79 -6.16
N THR A 117 -8.32 -7.69 -5.43
CA THR A 117 -9.63 -8.13 -5.86
C THR A 117 -10.66 -7.02 -5.65
N SER A 118 -11.52 -6.84 -6.64
CA SER A 118 -12.66 -5.93 -6.59
C SER A 118 -13.98 -6.67 -6.30
N THR A 119 -13.94 -7.99 -6.06
CA THR A 119 -15.15 -8.79 -5.79
C THR A 119 -15.67 -8.60 -4.37
N CYS A 120 -14.87 -8.03 -3.49
CA CYS A 120 -15.20 -7.78 -2.10
C CYS A 120 -16.05 -6.51 -1.97
N SER A 121 -17.29 -6.66 -1.50
CA SER A 121 -18.20 -5.55 -1.23
C SER A 121 -18.39 -5.39 0.27
N ILE A 122 -17.34 -4.92 0.96
CA ILE A 122 -17.36 -4.64 2.40
C ILE A 122 -17.38 -3.12 2.56
N THR A 123 -18.30 -2.62 3.37
CA THR A 123 -18.52 -1.17 3.57
C THR A 123 -18.17 -0.78 5.00
N SER A 124 -18.00 0.52 5.28
CA SER A 124 -17.63 1.02 6.61
C SER A 124 -18.63 0.69 7.73
N SER A 125 -19.85 0.27 7.38
CA SER A 125 -20.87 -0.21 8.33
C SER A 125 -20.75 -1.70 8.67
N ASP A 126 -19.90 -2.44 7.96
CA ASP A 126 -19.74 -3.87 8.13
C ASP A 126 -18.73 -4.17 9.27
N PRO A 127 -19.01 -5.10 10.20
CA PRO A 127 -18.03 -5.54 11.20
C PRO A 127 -16.72 -6.08 10.59
N GLN A 128 -16.73 -6.53 9.34
CA GLN A 128 -15.54 -6.96 8.61
C GLN A 128 -14.81 -5.82 7.88
N TYR A 129 -15.24 -4.57 8.05
CA TYR A 129 -14.59 -3.41 7.45
C TYR A 129 -13.12 -3.35 7.82
N ARG A 130 -12.26 -3.20 6.80
CA ARG A 130 -10.80 -3.21 6.91
C ARG A 130 -10.22 -4.47 7.57
N ILE A 131 -10.97 -5.56 7.73
CA ILE A 131 -10.45 -6.88 8.16
C ILE A 131 -10.56 -7.84 6.98
N GLY A 132 -11.79 -8.07 6.51
CA GLY A 132 -12.10 -9.10 5.52
C GLY A 132 -13.14 -10.11 6.02
N ASN A 133 -13.83 -10.79 5.10
CA ASN A 133 -14.91 -11.73 5.45
C ASN A 133 -14.61 -13.19 5.08
N SER A 134 -13.54 -13.44 4.31
CA SER A 134 -13.25 -14.76 3.74
C SER A 134 -11.81 -14.83 3.24
N SER A 135 -11.34 -16.05 2.93
CA SER A 135 -10.00 -16.29 2.35
C SER A 135 -9.75 -15.57 1.03
N THR A 136 -10.82 -15.13 0.36
CA THR A 136 -10.78 -14.39 -0.91
C THR A 136 -10.89 -12.88 -0.74
N CYS A 137 -11.15 -12.39 0.48
CA CYS A 137 -11.36 -10.97 0.77
C CYS A 137 -10.66 -10.60 2.07
N ILE A 138 -9.40 -10.24 1.98
CA ILE A 138 -8.56 -9.81 3.12
C ILE A 138 -8.16 -8.35 2.88
N SER A 139 -8.40 -7.48 3.85
CA SER A 139 -8.05 -6.06 3.76
C SER A 139 -6.54 -5.87 3.70
N GLY A 140 -6.08 -5.01 2.78
CA GLY A 140 -4.66 -4.65 2.72
C GLY A 140 -4.18 -3.94 3.99
N ASN A 141 -5.06 -3.23 4.70
CA ASN A 141 -4.75 -2.62 5.99
C ASN A 141 -4.36 -3.66 7.05
N LEU A 142 -5.14 -4.76 7.12
CA LEU A 142 -4.87 -5.87 8.03
C LEU A 142 -3.56 -6.56 7.67
N ILE A 143 -3.34 -6.81 6.37
CA ILE A 143 -2.11 -7.48 5.90
C ILE A 143 -0.88 -6.60 6.19
N ASN A 144 -0.98 -5.27 6.03
CA ASN A 144 0.09 -4.35 6.39
C ASN A 144 0.42 -4.43 7.89
N TRP A 145 -0.59 -4.40 8.76
CA TRP A 145 -0.37 -4.55 10.19
C TRP A 145 0.28 -5.90 10.53
N ALA A 146 -0.22 -7.00 9.96
CA ALA A 146 0.19 -8.35 10.32
C ALA A 146 1.53 -8.81 9.73
N THR A 147 1.92 -8.29 8.56
CA THR A 147 3.04 -8.87 7.78
C THR A 147 4.25 -7.95 7.61
N MET A 148 4.14 -6.66 7.93
CA MET A 148 5.25 -5.73 7.73
C MET A 148 6.30 -5.82 8.83
N SER A 149 7.56 -6.00 8.43
CA SER A 149 8.71 -5.78 9.30
C SER A 149 9.22 -4.34 9.20
N ARG A 150 10.01 -3.91 10.19
CA ARG A 150 10.59 -2.55 10.21
C ARG A 150 11.47 -2.27 8.99
N ILE A 151 12.22 -3.28 8.52
CA ILE A 151 13.03 -3.16 7.30
C ILE A 151 12.17 -3.05 6.04
N ASP A 152 11.00 -3.68 6.01
CA ASP A 152 10.09 -3.58 4.85
C ASP A 152 9.54 -2.16 4.72
N LEU A 153 9.19 -1.52 5.85
CA LEU A 153 8.76 -0.12 5.86
C LEU A 153 9.88 0.82 5.41
N LEU A 154 11.09 0.62 5.92
CA LEU A 154 12.27 1.40 5.52
C LEU A 154 12.54 1.27 4.01
N ARG A 155 12.51 0.05 3.47
CA ARG A 155 12.70 -0.17 2.03
C ARG A 155 11.57 0.40 1.20
N LYS A 156 10.33 0.36 1.68
CA LYS A 156 9.21 1.04 1.01
C LYS A 156 9.46 2.55 0.94
N ALA A 157 9.88 3.16 2.03
CA ALA A 157 10.17 4.59 2.09
C ALA A 157 11.35 5.01 1.18
N LEU A 158 12.41 4.21 1.11
CA LEU A 158 13.61 4.56 0.34
C LEU A 158 13.53 4.19 -1.14
N LEU A 159 12.93 3.05 -1.47
CA LEU A 159 13.02 2.42 -2.80
C LEU A 159 11.66 1.96 -3.36
N GLY A 160 10.56 2.17 -2.64
CA GLY A 160 9.24 1.67 -3.02
C GLY A 160 8.99 0.19 -2.70
N GLY A 161 9.95 -0.49 -2.07
CA GLY A 161 9.84 -1.88 -1.65
C GLY A 161 10.84 -2.80 -2.36
N LYS A 162 10.76 -4.10 -2.08
CA LYS A 162 11.63 -5.12 -2.68
C LYS A 162 10.87 -5.93 -3.72
N SER A 163 11.24 -5.82 -4.98
CA SER A 163 10.65 -6.59 -6.07
C SER A 163 11.20 -8.02 -6.17
N VAL A 164 10.39 -8.97 -6.61
CA VAL A 164 10.76 -10.38 -6.81
C VAL A 164 11.60 -10.59 -8.08
N SER A 165 11.51 -9.70 -9.08
CA SER A 165 12.25 -9.82 -10.33
C SER A 165 12.59 -8.43 -10.89
N GLN A 166 13.82 -8.26 -11.36
CA GLN A 166 14.25 -7.02 -12.03
C GLN A 166 13.87 -6.95 -13.52
N GLN A 167 13.29 -8.01 -14.12
CA GLN A 167 13.14 -8.08 -15.57
C GLN A 167 11.76 -8.58 -16.08
N THR A 168 10.98 -9.35 -15.31
CA THR A 168 9.73 -9.95 -15.86
C THR A 168 8.54 -9.95 -14.89
N ASN A 169 8.77 -9.79 -13.58
CA ASN A 169 7.73 -9.68 -12.56
C ASN A 169 7.99 -8.48 -11.63
N ALA A 170 8.32 -7.33 -12.23
CA ALA A 170 8.69 -6.12 -11.49
C ALA A 170 7.57 -5.65 -10.53
N HIS A 171 6.31 -5.96 -10.85
CA HIS A 171 5.12 -5.58 -10.09
C HIS A 171 4.84 -6.43 -8.84
N THR A 172 5.59 -7.52 -8.62
CA THR A 172 5.41 -8.33 -7.41
C THR A 172 6.40 -7.90 -6.35
N LEU A 173 5.88 -7.35 -5.24
CA LEU A 173 6.67 -6.99 -4.08
C LEU A 173 6.76 -8.17 -3.10
N ARG A 174 7.88 -8.24 -2.37
CA ARG A 174 8.15 -9.28 -1.38
C ARG A 174 8.78 -8.68 -0.13
N GLY A 175 8.14 -8.90 1.01
CA GLY A 175 8.73 -8.60 2.31
C GLY A 175 9.96 -9.47 2.59
N GLU A 176 10.98 -8.88 3.23
CA GLU A 176 12.09 -9.63 3.81
C GLU A 176 11.66 -10.33 5.09
N GLY A 177 10.95 -9.59 5.95
CA GLY A 177 10.25 -10.11 7.12
C GLY A 177 11.10 -10.88 8.14
N GLY A 178 10.36 -11.55 9.01
CA GLY A 178 10.81 -12.48 10.03
C GLY A 178 9.72 -13.55 10.24
N TRP A 179 9.83 -14.34 11.28
CA TRP A 179 8.81 -15.31 11.67
C TRP A 179 8.14 -14.86 12.95
N TRP A 180 6.82 -14.80 12.93
CA TRP A 180 6.00 -14.49 14.09
C TRP A 180 4.62 -15.10 13.92
N THR A 181 3.99 -15.38 15.05
CA THR A 181 2.59 -15.75 15.14
C THR A 181 1.92 -14.75 16.06
N TYR A 182 0.79 -14.19 15.63
CA TYR A 182 -0.01 -13.30 16.47
C TYR A 182 -1.43 -13.85 16.60
N SER A 183 -1.95 -13.88 17.83
CA SER A 183 -3.33 -14.25 18.12
C SER A 183 -4.09 -13.04 18.62
N ASP A 184 -5.04 -12.56 17.82
CA ASP A 184 -5.94 -11.46 18.19
C ASP A 184 -7.31 -12.03 18.55
N HIS A 185 -7.81 -11.67 19.74
CA HIS A 185 -9.14 -12.09 20.21
C HIS A 185 -10.23 -11.06 19.87
N ASN A 186 -9.87 -9.93 19.27
CA ASN A 186 -10.78 -8.83 18.94
C ASN A 186 -11.14 -8.76 17.45
N LEU A 187 -10.47 -9.57 16.62
CA LEU A 187 -10.87 -9.80 15.23
C LEU A 187 -12.08 -10.75 15.28
N GLY A 188 -13.29 -10.19 15.10
CA GLY A 188 -14.57 -10.86 15.30
C GLY A 188 -14.82 -12.12 14.46
#